data_AF-A0A6J2CS27-F1
#
_entry.id   AF-A0A6J2CS27-F1
#
_cell.length_a   1.000
_cell.length_b   1.000
_cell.length_c   1.000
_cell.angle_alpha   90.00
_cell.angle_beta   90.00
_cell.angle_gamma   90.00
#
_symmetry.space_group_name_H-M   'P 1'
#
loop_
_entity.id
_entity.type
_entity.pdbx_description
1 polymer ?
#
loop_
_entity_poly.entity_id
_entity_poly.type
_entity_poly.pdbx_seq_one_letter_code
_entity_poly.pdbx_strand_id
1 'polypeptide(L)'
;MAPWTFWRCCQRSVGWVPVLFITFVVVWSYYAYVVELCVFTLSGNGENGKAVVYLVAFHLFFVMFVWSYWMTIFTSPASPSKEFYLSSSEKERYEKEFSQERQQEILRRAARDLPIYTTSASRTIRYCERCQLIKPDRAHHCSACDICILKMDHHCPWVNNCVGFSNYKFFLLFLLYSLLYCLFVATTVLQYFIKFWTNHSAHPHFHMDLMEMVFLLDAVKIGDKSLVMKRNTGCFQYFQAWVMVAVFQLALWGWIQNKLLLQIKMNMLEDLNCRGRKQKTWEMTVLAQINPFLSNRLVNQKTDCWTVNLNG
;
A
#
# COMPACT_ATOMS: atom_id res chain seq x y z
N MET A 1 8.72 -24.80 26.93
CA MET A 1 8.61 -23.38 26.54
C MET A 1 9.41 -23.18 25.26
N ALA A 2 8.73 -23.25 24.11
CA ALA A 2 9.27 -23.19 22.74
C ALA A 2 8.20 -22.92 21.63
N PRO A 3 6.86 -22.99 21.85
CA PRO A 3 5.90 -22.80 20.75
C PRO A 3 5.89 -21.38 20.16
N TRP A 4 6.14 -20.36 20.98
CA TRP A 4 5.95 -18.96 20.59
C TRP A 4 7.01 -18.42 19.62
N THR A 5 8.26 -18.85 19.77
CA THR A 5 9.36 -18.46 18.86
C THR A 5 9.21 -19.12 17.50
N PHE A 6 8.85 -20.41 17.48
CA PHE A 6 8.55 -21.14 16.25
C PHE A 6 7.33 -20.56 15.51
N TRP A 7 6.24 -20.28 16.23
CA TRP A 7 5.04 -19.69 15.64
C TRP A 7 5.28 -18.31 15.05
N ARG A 8 6.04 -17.44 15.72
CA ARG A 8 6.44 -16.12 15.18
C ARG A 8 7.34 -16.24 13.94
N CYS A 9 8.24 -17.22 13.90
CA CYS A 9 9.09 -17.47 12.73
C CYS A 9 8.26 -17.96 11.53
N CYS A 10 7.32 -18.88 11.76
CA CYS A 10 6.40 -19.36 10.74
C CYS A 10 5.50 -18.23 10.23
N GLN A 11 4.92 -17.42 11.12
CA GLN A 11 4.11 -16.26 10.73
C GLN A 11 4.89 -15.24 9.91
N ARG A 12 6.15 -14.96 10.26
CA ARG A 12 7.02 -14.07 9.47
C ARG A 12 7.31 -14.62 8.08
N SER A 13 7.48 -15.93 7.95
CA SER A 13 7.75 -16.59 6.67
C SER A 13 6.51 -16.60 5.78
N VAL A 14 5.34 -16.96 6.35
CA VAL A 14 4.05 -16.97 5.65
C VAL A 14 3.62 -15.56 5.21
N GLY A 15 4.00 -14.51 5.96
CA GLY A 15 3.73 -13.12 5.60
C GLY A 15 4.30 -12.68 4.24
N TRP A 16 5.33 -13.36 3.72
CA TRP A 16 5.91 -13.06 2.41
C TRP A 16 5.17 -13.70 1.23
N VAL A 17 4.29 -14.67 1.47
CA VAL A 17 3.56 -15.37 0.40
C VAL A 17 2.79 -14.41 -0.52
N PRO A 18 2.01 -13.42 0.00
CA PRO A 18 1.33 -12.45 -0.87
C PRO A 18 2.28 -11.60 -1.71
N VAL A 19 3.44 -11.20 -1.14
CA VAL A 19 4.44 -10.40 -1.85
C VAL A 19 5.11 -11.21 -2.97
N LEU A 20 5.47 -12.47 -2.70
CA LEU A 20 6.03 -13.37 -3.70
C LEU A 20 5.03 -13.65 -4.82
N PHE A 21 3.74 -13.81 -4.48
CA PHE A 21 2.69 -13.98 -5.46
C PHE A 21 2.58 -12.77 -6.41
N ILE A 22 2.51 -11.55 -5.87
CA ILE A 22 2.46 -10.33 -6.70
C ILE A 22 3.73 -10.19 -7.54
N THR A 23 4.90 -10.48 -6.96
CA THR A 23 6.18 -10.42 -7.66
C THR A 23 6.20 -11.38 -8.85
N PHE A 24 5.74 -12.62 -8.66
CA PHE A 24 5.62 -13.60 -9.74
C PHE A 24 4.71 -13.11 -10.86
N VAL A 25 3.52 -12.61 -10.52
CA VAL A 25 2.55 -12.08 -11.49
C VAL A 25 3.13 -10.91 -12.29
N VAL A 26 3.85 -10.01 -11.62
CA VAL A 26 4.49 -8.84 -12.25
C VAL A 26 5.61 -9.27 -13.20
N VAL A 27 6.49 -10.18 -12.78
CA VAL A 27 7.58 -10.72 -13.61
C VAL A 27 7.02 -11.45 -14.84
N TRP A 28 5.99 -12.27 -14.65
CA TRP A 28 5.31 -12.93 -15.77
C TRP A 28 4.68 -11.93 -16.72
N SER A 29 4.00 -10.89 -16.20
CA SER A 29 3.38 -9.87 -17.05
C SER A 29 4.41 -9.07 -17.86
N TYR A 30 5.61 -8.84 -17.32
CA TYR A 30 6.73 -8.23 -18.04
C TYR A 30 7.18 -9.12 -19.20
N TYR A 31 7.42 -10.41 -18.95
CA TYR A 31 7.78 -11.38 -19.98
C TYR A 31 6.72 -11.41 -21.10
N ALA A 32 5.44 -11.57 -20.74
CA ALA A 32 4.35 -11.66 -21.70
C ALA A 32 4.22 -10.38 -22.54
N TYR A 33 4.36 -9.19 -21.94
CA TYR A 33 4.22 -7.95 -22.68
C TYR A 33 5.43 -7.65 -23.57
N VAL A 34 6.64 -7.87 -23.07
CA VAL A 34 7.87 -7.54 -23.80
C VAL A 34 8.18 -8.58 -24.86
N VAL A 35 8.20 -9.86 -24.50
CA VAL A 35 8.62 -10.95 -25.40
C VAL A 35 7.48 -11.36 -26.32
N GLU A 36 6.34 -11.80 -25.78
CA GLU A 36 5.26 -12.36 -26.59
C GLU A 36 4.58 -11.29 -27.46
N LEU A 37 4.22 -10.15 -26.85
CA LEU A 37 3.56 -9.08 -27.59
C LEU A 37 4.56 -8.25 -28.41
N CYS A 38 5.52 -7.57 -27.78
CA CYS A 38 6.35 -6.60 -28.50
C CYS A 38 7.37 -7.24 -29.45
N VAL A 39 8.04 -8.32 -29.05
CA VAL A 39 9.03 -9.00 -29.90
C VAL A 39 8.35 -9.93 -30.90
N PHE A 40 7.62 -10.95 -30.46
CA PHE A 40 7.07 -11.94 -31.39
C PHE A 40 5.87 -11.45 -32.20
N THR A 41 4.93 -10.73 -31.58
CA THR A 41 3.71 -10.31 -32.30
C THR A 41 3.94 -9.05 -33.12
N LEU A 42 4.46 -7.96 -32.52
CA LEU A 42 4.58 -6.68 -33.21
C LEU A 42 5.73 -6.66 -34.20
N SER A 43 6.92 -7.07 -33.76
CA SER A 43 8.10 -7.08 -34.64
C SER A 43 7.97 -8.16 -35.72
N GLY A 44 7.36 -9.31 -35.40
CA GLY A 44 7.03 -10.36 -36.38
C GLY A 44 6.06 -9.90 -37.48
N ASN A 45 5.14 -8.97 -37.16
CA ASN A 45 4.24 -8.36 -38.14
C ASN A 45 4.85 -7.15 -38.88
N GLY A 46 6.13 -6.83 -38.67
CA GLY A 46 6.81 -5.68 -39.26
C GLY A 46 6.43 -4.32 -38.65
N GLU A 47 5.71 -4.28 -37.52
CA GLU A 47 5.25 -3.06 -36.85
C GLU A 47 6.29 -2.47 -35.88
N ASN A 48 7.57 -2.42 -36.29
CA ASN A 48 8.70 -2.08 -35.40
C ASN A 48 8.57 -0.72 -34.71
N GLY A 49 8.02 0.30 -35.39
CA GLY A 49 7.81 1.62 -34.80
C GLY A 49 6.83 1.58 -33.61
N LYS A 50 5.72 0.83 -33.73
CA LYS A 50 4.76 0.66 -32.64
C LYS A 50 5.38 -0.13 -31.48
N ALA A 51 6.13 -1.18 -31.80
CA ALA A 51 6.83 -1.99 -30.80
C ALA A 51 7.77 -1.14 -29.93
N VAL A 52 8.57 -0.25 -30.53
CA VAL A 52 9.46 0.64 -29.79
C VAL A 52 8.68 1.60 -28.89
N VAL A 53 7.60 2.22 -29.39
CA VAL A 53 6.77 3.14 -28.58
C VAL A 53 6.15 2.40 -27.39
N TYR A 54 5.62 1.20 -27.61
CA TYR A 54 5.01 0.39 -26.55
C TYR A 54 6.04 -0.04 -25.52
N LEU A 55 7.23 -0.47 -25.95
CA LEU A 55 8.32 -0.85 -25.04
C LEU A 55 8.75 0.33 -24.17
N VAL A 56 8.99 1.51 -24.75
CA VAL A 56 9.42 2.69 -23.98
C VAL A 56 8.38 3.09 -22.94
N ALA A 57 7.10 3.19 -23.34
CA ALA A 57 6.02 3.54 -22.43
C ALA A 57 5.80 2.47 -21.35
N PHE A 58 5.85 1.18 -21.72
CA PHE A 58 5.73 0.07 -20.80
C PHE A 58 6.81 0.11 -19.71
N HIS A 59 8.07 0.30 -20.07
CA HIS A 59 9.17 0.35 -19.11
C HIS A 59 9.04 1.55 -18.17
N LEU A 60 8.54 2.70 -18.65
CA LEU A 60 8.26 3.84 -17.78
C LEU A 60 7.24 3.48 -16.69
N PHE A 61 6.09 2.91 -17.07
CA PHE A 61 5.06 2.52 -16.08
C PHE A 61 5.53 1.38 -15.18
N PHE A 62 6.24 0.40 -15.73
CA PHE A 62 6.78 -0.74 -15.00
C PHE A 62 7.79 -0.31 -13.93
N VAL A 63 8.76 0.55 -14.29
CA VAL A 63 9.75 1.05 -13.33
C VAL A 63 9.09 1.84 -12.21
N MET A 64 8.14 2.72 -12.52
CA MET A 64 7.42 3.50 -11.50
C MET A 64 6.57 2.62 -10.59
N PHE A 65 5.91 1.58 -11.15
CA PHE A 65 5.17 0.59 -10.39
C PHE A 65 6.08 -0.21 -9.45
N VAL A 66 7.18 -0.80 -9.96
CA VAL A 66 8.10 -1.61 -9.16
C VAL A 66 8.78 -0.77 -8.08
N TRP A 67 9.20 0.45 -8.42
CA TRP A 67 9.84 1.35 -7.46
C TRP A 67 8.90 1.72 -6.32
N SER A 68 7.66 2.12 -6.63
CA SER A 68 6.68 2.48 -5.60
C SER A 68 6.25 1.27 -4.75
N TYR A 69 6.12 0.08 -5.34
CA TYR A 69 5.85 -1.17 -4.61
C TYR A 69 7.01 -1.51 -3.66
N TRP A 70 8.25 -1.44 -4.14
CA TRP A 70 9.46 -1.66 -3.35
C TRP A 70 9.53 -0.71 -2.15
N MET A 71 9.36 0.60 -2.40
CA MET A 71 9.38 1.60 -1.33
C MET A 71 8.28 1.35 -0.30
N THR A 72 7.11 0.86 -0.72
CA THR A 72 6.03 0.54 0.22
C THR A 72 6.35 -0.66 1.11
N ILE A 73 6.96 -1.71 0.55
CA ILE A 73 7.36 -2.92 1.29
C ILE A 73 8.49 -2.60 2.27
N PHE A 74 9.57 -1.98 1.79
CA PHE A 74 10.82 -1.91 2.55
C PHE A 74 10.99 -0.62 3.37
N THR A 75 10.11 0.37 3.22
CA THR A 75 10.08 1.51 4.15
C THR A 75 9.54 1.05 5.49
N SER A 76 10.41 1.00 6.49
CA SER A 76 10.01 0.62 7.84
C SER A 76 8.97 1.59 8.41
N PRO A 77 7.95 1.08 9.11
CA PRO A 77 6.90 1.93 9.66
C PRO A 77 7.45 2.72 10.86
N ALA A 78 7.13 4.01 10.92
CA ALA A 78 7.63 4.89 11.98
C ALA A 78 7.00 4.55 13.35
N SER A 79 7.84 4.39 14.37
CA SER A 79 7.43 4.15 15.76
C SER A 79 7.49 5.44 16.58
N PRO A 80 6.71 5.55 17.68
CA PRO A 80 6.81 6.68 18.62
C PRO A 80 8.25 6.89 19.13
N SER A 81 8.60 8.17 19.34
CA SER A 81 9.86 8.57 19.97
C SER A 81 9.93 8.14 21.44
N LYS A 82 11.14 8.12 22.00
CA LYS A 82 11.41 7.65 23.38
C LYS A 82 10.66 8.43 24.46
N GLU A 83 10.33 9.70 24.20
CA GLU A 83 9.57 10.56 25.11
C GLU A 83 8.15 10.03 25.41
N PHE A 84 7.56 9.25 24.51
CA PHE A 84 6.24 8.65 24.72
C PHE A 84 6.29 7.36 25.56
N TYR A 85 7.47 6.81 25.82
CA TYR A 85 7.63 5.62 26.66
C TYR A 85 7.62 6.04 28.12
N LEU A 86 6.97 5.23 28.96
CA LEU A 86 7.02 5.46 30.40
C LEU A 86 8.45 5.26 30.90
N SER A 87 8.92 6.17 31.76
CA SER A 87 10.17 5.95 32.46
C SER A 87 10.07 4.70 33.35
N SER A 88 11.20 4.08 33.69
CA SER A 88 11.21 2.86 34.50
C SER A 88 10.46 3.02 35.84
N SER A 89 10.54 4.20 36.45
CA SER A 89 9.86 4.50 37.73
C SER A 89 8.35 4.71 37.56
N GLU A 90 7.89 5.26 36.43
CA GLU A 90 6.46 5.37 36.12
C GLU A 90 5.87 4.03 35.76
N LYS A 91 6.62 3.21 35.02
CA LYS A 91 6.24 1.84 34.68
C LYS A 91 6.03 0.99 35.94
N GLU A 92 7.00 0.99 36.85
CA GLU A 92 6.89 0.23 38.11
C GLU A 92 5.68 0.70 38.95
N ARG A 93 5.43 2.01 39.02
CA ARG A 93 4.25 2.56 39.70
C ARG A 93 2.94 2.15 39.04
N TYR A 94 2.89 2.14 37.71
CA TYR A 94 1.73 1.71 36.95
C TYR A 94 1.44 0.22 37.16
N GLU A 95 2.45 -0.63 37.12
CA GLU A 95 2.32 -2.10 37.28
C GLU A 95 1.92 -2.52 38.70
N LYS A 96 2.35 -1.77 39.73
CA LYS A 96 1.98 -2.05 41.14
C LYS A 96 0.57 -1.61 41.49
N GLU A 97 -0.04 -0.74 40.69
CA GLU A 97 -1.34 -0.17 41.00
C GLU A 97 -2.46 -1.05 40.43
N PHE A 98 -3.41 -1.43 41.30
CA PHE A 98 -4.54 -2.30 40.94
C PHE A 98 -5.78 -1.51 40.52
N SER A 99 -5.91 -0.26 40.99
CA SER A 99 -7.05 0.59 40.63
C SER A 99 -6.85 1.24 39.25
N GLN A 100 -7.80 1.01 38.34
CA GLN A 100 -7.79 1.63 37.01
C GLN A 100 -7.81 3.16 37.06
N GLU A 101 -8.46 3.75 38.06
CA GLU A 101 -8.52 5.21 38.23
C GLU A 101 -7.14 5.80 38.54
N ARG A 102 -6.40 5.14 39.45
CA ARG A 102 -5.05 5.55 39.83
C ARG A 102 -4.04 5.29 38.71
N GLN A 103 -4.18 4.18 37.99
CA GLN A 103 -3.42 3.94 36.76
C GLN A 103 -3.62 5.06 35.74
N GLN A 104 -4.87 5.51 35.53
CA GLN A 104 -5.15 6.62 34.64
C GLN A 104 -4.55 7.95 35.12
N GLU A 105 -4.51 8.20 36.43
CA GLU A 105 -3.86 9.40 36.97
C GLU A 105 -2.35 9.41 36.72
N ILE A 106 -1.67 8.27 36.88
CA ILE A 106 -0.25 8.12 36.53
C ILE A 106 -0.03 8.44 35.05
N LEU A 107 -0.85 7.86 34.17
CA LEU A 107 -0.76 8.11 32.73
C LEU A 107 -1.07 9.57 32.36
N ARG A 108 -2.06 10.21 33.00
CA ARG A 108 -2.37 11.63 32.80
C ARG A 108 -1.23 12.53 33.23
N ARG A 109 -0.55 12.19 34.33
CA ARG A 109 0.62 12.92 34.79
C ARG A 109 1.76 12.84 33.78
N ALA A 110 2.08 11.64 33.30
CA ALA A 110 3.11 11.45 32.28
C ALA A 110 2.75 12.10 30.94
N ALA A 111 1.45 12.12 30.57
CA ALA A 111 0.99 12.72 29.33
C ALA A 111 1.00 14.27 29.31
N ARG A 112 1.06 14.94 30.46
CA ARG A 112 0.99 16.41 30.55
C ARG A 112 2.11 17.11 29.79
N ASP A 113 3.29 16.50 29.75
CA ASP A 113 4.47 17.05 29.11
C ASP A 113 4.59 16.61 27.64
N LEU A 114 3.60 15.88 27.12
CA LEU A 114 3.58 15.36 25.75
C LEU A 114 2.59 16.12 24.87
N PRO A 115 2.88 16.28 23.56
CA PRO A 115 1.97 16.94 22.62
C PRO A 115 0.81 16.00 22.22
N ILE A 116 -0.09 15.71 23.16
CA ILE A 116 -1.24 14.82 22.98
C ILE A 116 -2.53 15.61 23.17
N TYR A 117 -3.38 15.60 22.15
CA TYR A 117 -4.66 16.29 22.15
C TYR A 117 -5.86 15.34 22.07
N THR A 118 -5.62 14.05 21.82
CA THR A 118 -6.69 13.05 21.69
C THR A 118 -6.75 12.08 22.87
N THR A 119 -7.97 11.73 23.29
CA THR A 119 -8.24 10.70 24.29
C THR A 119 -8.96 9.51 23.67
N SER A 120 -9.14 8.44 24.45
CA SER A 120 -10.07 7.37 24.09
C SER A 120 -11.53 7.86 24.10
N ALA A 121 -12.46 7.02 23.63
CA ALA A 121 -13.90 7.29 23.70
C ALA A 121 -14.39 7.48 25.15
N SER A 122 -13.75 6.81 26.12
CA SER A 122 -14.03 6.95 27.55
C SER A 122 -13.27 8.10 28.22
N ARG A 123 -12.68 9.02 27.43
CA ARG A 123 -11.88 10.16 27.93
C ARG A 123 -10.68 9.76 28.79
N THR A 124 -10.11 8.57 28.52
CA THR A 124 -8.89 8.07 29.15
C THR A 124 -7.66 8.31 28.28
N ILE A 125 -6.48 8.32 28.90
CA ILE A 125 -5.21 8.41 28.16
C ILE A 125 -5.03 7.14 27.34
N ARG A 126 -4.72 7.32 26.06
CA ARG A 126 -4.52 6.22 25.11
C ARG A 126 -3.17 5.56 25.43
N TYR A 127 -3.20 4.42 26.11
CA TYR A 127 -2.00 3.66 26.47
C TYR A 127 -1.85 2.38 25.64
N CYS A 128 -0.62 1.92 25.42
CA CYS A 128 -0.31 0.60 24.87
C CYS A 128 0.40 -0.25 25.92
N GLU A 129 -0.30 -1.24 26.46
CA GLU A 129 0.29 -2.18 27.43
C GLU A 129 1.39 -3.07 26.82
N ARG A 130 1.29 -3.42 25.53
CA ARG A 130 2.32 -4.26 24.89
C ARG A 130 3.64 -3.51 24.70
N CYS A 131 3.56 -2.26 24.23
CA CYS A 131 4.74 -1.44 23.96
C CYS A 131 5.16 -0.58 25.17
N GLN A 132 4.35 -0.54 26.23
CA GLN A 132 4.57 0.24 27.45
C GLN A 132 4.80 1.73 27.16
N LEU A 133 3.95 2.30 26.29
CA LEU A 133 4.03 3.69 25.85
C LEU A 133 2.66 4.36 25.82
N ILE A 134 2.65 5.66 26.04
CA ILE A 134 1.48 6.51 25.79
C ILE A 134 1.40 6.75 24.28
N LYS A 135 0.28 6.37 23.66
CA LYS A 135 0.12 6.44 22.21
C LYS A 135 0.04 7.90 21.78
N PRO A 136 0.96 8.39 20.92
CA PRO A 136 0.80 9.68 20.27
C PRO A 136 -0.55 9.77 19.54
N ASP A 137 -0.96 11.00 19.22
CA ASP A 137 -2.16 11.22 18.42
C ASP A 137 -2.08 10.45 17.09
N ARG A 138 -3.18 9.81 16.72
CA ARG A 138 -3.30 8.96 15.51
C ARG A 138 -2.38 7.73 15.45
N ALA A 139 -1.61 7.43 16.50
CA ALA A 139 -0.81 6.20 16.56
C ALA A 139 -1.66 4.99 16.99
N HIS A 140 -1.43 3.82 16.42
CA HIS A 140 -2.12 2.59 16.82
C HIS A 140 -1.15 1.42 16.90
N HIS A 141 -1.42 0.46 17.80
CA HIS A 141 -0.63 -0.76 17.89
C HIS A 141 -1.08 -1.73 16.82
N CYS A 142 -0.14 -2.19 15.99
CA CYS A 142 -0.40 -3.28 15.06
C CYS A 142 0.09 -4.59 15.65
N SER A 143 -0.82 -5.54 15.86
CA SER A 143 -0.48 -6.87 16.40
C SER A 143 0.39 -7.70 15.45
N ALA A 144 0.30 -7.48 14.13
CA ALA A 144 1.12 -8.17 13.14
C ALA A 144 2.55 -7.62 13.09
N CYS A 145 2.71 -6.30 13.15
CA CYS A 145 4.02 -5.65 13.23
C CYS A 145 4.62 -5.72 14.66
N ASP A 146 3.79 -5.99 15.67
CA ASP A 146 4.11 -6.03 17.12
C ASP A 146 4.72 -4.72 17.67
N ILE A 147 4.34 -3.60 17.07
CA ILE A 147 4.81 -2.26 17.42
C ILE A 147 3.67 -1.23 17.27
N CYS A 148 3.81 -0.09 17.95
CA CYS A 148 2.97 1.08 17.70
C CYS A 148 3.44 1.81 16.44
N ILE A 149 2.51 2.03 15.51
CA ILE A 149 2.77 2.72 14.24
C ILE A 149 2.19 4.13 14.30
N LEU A 150 3.00 5.13 13.97
CA LEU A 150 2.57 6.52 13.84
C LEU A 150 1.63 6.68 12.65
N LYS A 151 0.51 7.41 12.86
CA LYS A 151 -0.53 7.64 11.84
C LYS A 151 -0.91 6.34 11.10
N MET A 152 -1.11 5.26 11.87
CA MET A 152 -1.43 3.94 11.31
C MET A 152 -2.72 4.01 10.50
N ASP A 153 -2.67 3.55 9.25
CA ASP A 153 -3.87 3.38 8.43
C ASP A 153 -4.36 1.93 8.49
N HIS A 154 -3.50 0.98 8.09
CA HIS A 154 -3.79 -0.46 8.19
C HIS A 154 -2.51 -1.30 8.08
N HIS A 155 -2.61 -2.58 8.41
CA HIS A 155 -1.60 -3.57 8.03
C HIS A 155 -2.00 -4.20 6.70
N CYS A 156 -1.10 -4.19 5.71
CA CYS A 156 -1.39 -4.66 4.37
C CYS A 156 -0.59 -5.94 4.07
N PRO A 157 -1.26 -7.11 3.95
CA PRO A 157 -0.59 -8.37 3.65
C PRO A 157 0.15 -8.36 2.31
N TRP A 158 -0.37 -7.63 1.31
CA TRP A 158 0.18 -7.56 -0.05
C TRP A 158 1.54 -6.87 -0.15
N VAL A 159 1.93 -6.12 0.87
CA VAL A 159 3.25 -5.48 0.99
C VAL A 159 4.01 -6.01 2.21
N ASN A 160 3.45 -7.00 2.92
CA ASN A 160 3.97 -7.54 4.18
C ASN A 160 4.43 -6.46 5.18
N ASN A 161 3.70 -5.35 5.25
CA ASN A 161 4.11 -4.18 6.02
C ASN A 161 2.90 -3.38 6.53
N CYS A 162 3.12 -2.61 7.59
CA CYS A 162 2.18 -1.62 8.09
C CYS A 162 2.21 -0.37 7.21
N VAL A 163 1.04 0.07 6.72
CA VAL A 163 0.87 1.37 6.05
C VAL A 163 0.57 2.42 7.12
N GLY A 164 1.47 3.39 7.26
CA GLY A 164 1.39 4.46 8.25
C GLY A 164 2.18 5.68 7.82
N PHE A 165 2.58 6.52 8.77
CA PHE A 165 3.18 7.83 8.50
C PHE A 165 4.33 7.81 7.47
N SER A 166 5.28 6.88 7.61
CA SER A 166 6.51 6.86 6.81
C SER A 166 6.32 6.40 5.36
N ASN A 167 5.36 5.52 5.10
CA ASN A 167 5.17 4.90 3.78
C ASN A 167 3.81 5.19 3.13
N TYR A 168 2.94 5.98 3.76
CA TYR A 168 1.61 6.32 3.23
C TYR A 168 1.69 6.90 1.80
N LYS A 169 2.64 7.81 1.54
CA LYS A 169 2.85 8.38 0.20
C LYS A 169 3.24 7.31 -0.82
N PHE A 170 4.17 6.41 -0.47
CA PHE A 170 4.60 5.35 -1.36
C PHE A 170 3.45 4.40 -1.67
N PHE A 171 2.62 4.08 -0.67
CA PHE A 171 1.45 3.25 -0.87
C PHE A 171 0.43 3.88 -1.82
N LEU A 172 0.16 5.20 -1.71
CA LEU A 172 -0.71 5.90 -2.67
C LEU A 172 -0.13 5.92 -4.09
N LEU A 173 1.18 6.15 -4.22
CA LEU A 173 1.87 6.09 -5.52
C LEU A 173 1.84 4.68 -6.11
N PHE A 174 2.03 3.65 -5.28
CA PHE A 174 1.92 2.26 -5.68
C PHE A 174 0.56 1.97 -6.29
N LEU A 175 -0.53 2.41 -5.66
CA LEU A 175 -1.88 2.21 -6.20
C LEU A 175 -2.12 2.97 -7.50
N LEU A 176 -1.65 4.22 -7.59
CA LEU A 176 -1.74 5.03 -8.80
C LEU A 176 -0.99 4.37 -9.97
N TYR A 177 0.28 4.00 -9.77
CA TYR A 177 1.08 3.39 -10.83
C TYR A 177 0.64 1.97 -11.16
N SER A 178 0.05 1.23 -10.21
CA SER A 178 -0.64 -0.03 -10.49
C SER A 178 -1.78 0.20 -11.48
N LEU A 179 -2.60 1.24 -11.26
CA LEU A 179 -3.72 1.56 -12.14
C LEU A 179 -3.25 1.95 -13.54
N LEU A 180 -2.27 2.85 -13.62
CA LEU A 180 -1.71 3.29 -14.89
C LEU A 180 -1.06 2.13 -15.66
N TYR A 181 -0.31 1.25 -14.97
CA TYR A 181 0.27 0.05 -15.56
C TYR A 181 -0.82 -0.88 -16.13
N CYS A 182 -1.83 -1.22 -15.34
CA CYS A 182 -2.91 -2.09 -15.78
C CYS A 182 -3.73 -1.49 -16.93
N LEU A 183 -4.05 -0.19 -16.88
CA LEU A 183 -4.76 0.49 -17.96
C LEU A 183 -3.94 0.50 -19.25
N PHE A 184 -2.64 0.80 -19.17
CA PHE A 184 -1.75 0.78 -20.33
C PHE A 184 -1.69 -0.62 -20.98
N VAL A 185 -1.49 -1.67 -20.17
CA VAL A 185 -1.49 -3.05 -20.66
C VAL A 185 -2.84 -3.42 -21.27
N ALA A 186 -3.95 -3.15 -20.59
CA ALA A 186 -5.29 -3.50 -21.07
C ALA A 186 -5.62 -2.81 -22.40
N THR A 187 -5.38 -1.50 -22.49
CA THR A 187 -5.69 -0.71 -23.70
C THR A 187 -4.84 -1.13 -24.91
N THR A 188 -3.54 -1.37 -24.70
CA THR A 188 -2.65 -1.77 -25.79
C THR A 188 -2.90 -3.21 -26.26
N VAL A 189 -3.26 -4.12 -25.34
CA VAL A 189 -3.56 -5.52 -25.65
C VAL A 189 -4.95 -5.70 -26.26
N LEU A 190 -5.93 -4.85 -25.93
CA LEU A 190 -7.33 -4.99 -26.36
C LEU A 190 -7.50 -5.17 -27.87
N GLN A 191 -6.77 -4.40 -28.68
CA GLN A 191 -6.86 -4.53 -30.14
C GLN A 191 -6.37 -5.89 -30.66
N TYR A 192 -5.33 -6.46 -30.05
CA TYR A 192 -4.77 -7.76 -30.41
C TYR A 192 -5.64 -8.89 -29.89
N PHE A 193 -6.23 -8.71 -28.70
CA PHE A 193 -7.29 -9.57 -28.19
C PHE A 193 -8.45 -9.67 -29.17
N ILE A 194 -8.97 -8.53 -29.64
CA ILE A 194 -10.09 -8.51 -30.59
C ILE A 194 -9.67 -9.21 -31.89
N LYS A 195 -8.48 -8.90 -32.44
CA LYS A 195 -7.96 -9.50 -33.67
C LYS A 195 -7.82 -11.03 -33.55
N PHE A 196 -7.39 -11.53 -32.40
CA PHE A 196 -7.28 -12.97 -32.13
C PHE A 196 -8.65 -13.66 -32.17
N TRP A 197 -9.67 -13.05 -31.54
CA TRP A 197 -11.00 -13.65 -31.46
C TRP A 197 -11.83 -13.50 -32.74
N THR A 198 -11.63 -12.43 -33.52
CA THR A 198 -12.38 -12.21 -34.76
C THR A 198 -11.81 -12.96 -35.95
N ASN A 199 -10.49 -13.08 -36.05
CA ASN A 199 -9.83 -13.83 -37.12
C ASN A 199 -9.42 -15.21 -36.58
N HIS A 200 -10.26 -16.23 -36.79
CA HIS A 200 -10.03 -17.64 -36.43
C HIS A 200 -8.80 -18.30 -37.12
N SER A 201 -7.93 -17.50 -37.74
CA SER A 201 -6.87 -17.92 -38.65
C SER A 201 -5.60 -17.10 -38.40
N ALA A 202 -4.93 -17.28 -37.26
CA ALA A 202 -3.58 -16.72 -37.07
C ALA A 202 -2.75 -17.53 -36.06
N HIS A 203 -1.89 -18.38 -36.63
CA HIS A 203 -0.65 -18.96 -36.11
C HIS A 203 -0.70 -19.91 -34.88
N PRO A 204 -0.43 -21.22 -35.09
CA PRO A 204 -0.34 -22.24 -34.03
C PRO A 204 0.92 -22.15 -33.14
N HIS A 205 1.82 -21.19 -33.37
CA HIS A 205 3.01 -20.97 -32.52
C HIS A 205 2.73 -20.14 -31.26
N PHE A 206 1.57 -19.50 -31.18
CA PHE A 206 1.09 -18.83 -29.97
C PHE A 206 0.68 -19.81 -28.85
N HIS A 207 0.85 -21.12 -29.09
CA HIS A 207 0.04 -22.14 -28.46
C HIS A 207 0.76 -23.03 -27.42
N MET A 208 2.09 -22.96 -27.29
CA MET A 208 2.83 -24.01 -26.55
C MET A 208 3.72 -23.54 -25.38
N ASP A 209 4.27 -22.33 -25.38
CA ASP A 209 5.22 -21.93 -24.32
C ASP A 209 4.57 -21.23 -23.11
N LEU A 210 3.27 -20.94 -23.19
CA LEU A 210 2.48 -20.32 -22.12
C LEU A 210 1.87 -21.34 -21.14
N MET A 211 2.09 -22.64 -21.37
CA MET A 211 1.33 -23.75 -20.76
C MET A 211 2.02 -24.44 -19.58
N GLU A 212 3.33 -24.37 -19.38
CA GLU A 212 3.98 -25.26 -18.39
C GLU A 212 3.99 -24.76 -16.93
N MET A 213 3.85 -23.47 -16.65
CA MET A 213 4.08 -22.95 -15.28
C MET A 213 2.84 -22.94 -14.37
N VAL A 214 1.62 -22.95 -14.92
CA VAL A 214 0.38 -22.94 -14.10
C VAL A 214 -0.05 -24.35 -13.70
N PHE A 215 0.29 -25.36 -14.51
CA PHE A 215 -0.10 -26.76 -14.24
C PHE A 215 0.64 -27.40 -13.05
N LEU A 216 1.77 -26.86 -12.60
CA LEU A 216 2.50 -27.43 -11.45
C LEU A 216 1.80 -27.19 -10.10
N LEU A 217 0.94 -26.17 -9.98
CA LEU A 217 0.17 -25.92 -8.76
C LEU A 217 -1.13 -26.73 -8.70
N ASP A 218 -1.72 -27.05 -9.85
CA ASP A 218 -2.95 -27.86 -9.94
C ASP A 218 -2.67 -29.37 -10.01
N ALA A 219 -1.50 -29.79 -10.51
CA ALA A 219 -1.11 -31.22 -10.61
C ALA A 219 -0.86 -31.91 -9.26
N VAL A 220 -0.80 -31.17 -8.15
CA VAL A 220 -0.65 -31.76 -6.80
C VAL A 220 -1.98 -32.33 -6.26
N LYS A 221 -3.13 -32.01 -6.88
CA LYS A 221 -4.45 -32.43 -6.35
C LYS A 221 -5.22 -33.47 -7.17
N ILE A 222 -4.84 -33.76 -8.41
CA ILE A 222 -5.64 -34.66 -9.26
C ILE A 222 -4.73 -35.69 -9.92
N GLY A 223 -4.63 -36.85 -9.28
CA GLY A 223 -3.88 -38.01 -9.75
C GLY A 223 -4.59 -38.77 -10.86
N ASP A 224 -4.86 -38.12 -12.00
CA ASP A 224 -5.31 -38.84 -13.19
C ASP A 224 -4.74 -38.22 -14.48
N LYS A 225 -3.96 -39.02 -15.22
CA LYS A 225 -3.15 -38.58 -16.37
C LYS A 225 -3.87 -38.71 -17.72
N SER A 226 -5.14 -39.11 -17.78
CA SER A 226 -5.79 -39.42 -19.06
C SER A 226 -6.78 -38.38 -19.59
N LEU A 227 -6.92 -37.19 -18.96
CA LEU A 227 -7.87 -36.16 -19.39
C LEU A 227 -7.23 -34.83 -19.81
N VAL A 228 -5.97 -34.87 -20.29
CA VAL A 228 -5.17 -33.67 -20.61
C VAL A 228 -5.39 -33.15 -22.05
N MET A 229 -6.09 -33.89 -22.91
CA MET A 229 -6.18 -33.56 -24.33
C MET A 229 -7.63 -33.52 -24.85
N LYS A 230 -8.32 -32.38 -24.64
CA LYS A 230 -9.37 -31.88 -25.55
C LYS A 230 -9.85 -30.48 -25.12
N ARG A 231 -9.36 -29.46 -25.83
CA ARG A 231 -10.16 -28.35 -26.36
C ARG A 231 -11.07 -27.65 -25.33
N ASN A 232 -10.48 -26.87 -24.42
CA ASN A 232 -11.12 -25.69 -23.80
C ASN A 232 -10.20 -24.83 -22.89
N THR A 233 -8.90 -25.11 -22.81
CA THR A 233 -7.95 -24.40 -21.94
C THR A 233 -7.55 -23.00 -22.41
N GLY A 234 -7.81 -22.62 -23.67
CA GLY A 234 -7.59 -21.25 -24.16
C GLY A 234 -8.52 -20.21 -23.49
N CYS A 235 -9.70 -20.62 -23.05
CA CYS A 235 -10.60 -19.77 -22.26
C CYS A 235 -10.03 -19.43 -20.86
N PHE A 236 -9.09 -20.22 -20.32
CA PHE A 236 -8.62 -20.09 -18.95
C PHE A 236 -7.53 -19.00 -18.78
N GLN A 237 -6.73 -18.73 -19.82
CA GLN A 237 -5.76 -17.62 -19.82
C GLN A 237 -6.45 -16.27 -20.08
N TYR A 238 -7.53 -16.26 -20.86
CA TYR A 238 -8.41 -15.11 -20.94
C TYR A 238 -9.18 -14.87 -19.64
N PHE A 239 -9.54 -15.93 -18.92
CA PHE A 239 -10.04 -15.85 -17.55
C PHE A 239 -9.00 -15.28 -16.58
N GLN A 240 -7.69 -15.56 -16.70
CA GLN A 240 -6.66 -14.90 -15.88
C GLN A 240 -6.50 -13.41 -16.19
N ALA A 241 -6.55 -13.00 -17.46
CA ALA A 241 -6.58 -11.59 -17.84
C ALA A 241 -7.88 -10.89 -17.39
N TRP A 242 -9.02 -11.57 -17.45
CA TRP A 242 -10.31 -11.08 -16.95
C TRP A 242 -10.39 -11.05 -15.43
N VAL A 243 -9.83 -12.03 -14.71
CA VAL A 243 -9.75 -12.07 -13.24
C VAL A 243 -8.74 -11.04 -12.77
N MET A 244 -7.64 -10.79 -13.46
CA MET A 244 -6.72 -9.69 -13.15
C MET A 244 -7.39 -8.33 -13.37
N VAL A 245 -8.10 -8.14 -14.50
CA VAL A 245 -8.84 -6.89 -14.75
C VAL A 245 -10.04 -6.75 -13.80
N ALA A 246 -10.78 -7.81 -13.47
CA ALA A 246 -11.95 -7.80 -12.60
C ALA A 246 -11.58 -7.74 -11.11
N VAL A 247 -10.53 -8.43 -10.66
CA VAL A 247 -10.00 -8.31 -9.28
C VAL A 247 -9.34 -6.95 -9.10
N PHE A 248 -8.67 -6.41 -10.13
CA PHE A 248 -8.16 -5.05 -10.10
C PHE A 248 -9.30 -4.01 -10.13
N GLN A 249 -10.36 -4.20 -10.92
CA GLN A 249 -11.54 -3.32 -10.91
C GLN A 249 -12.34 -3.42 -9.59
N LEU A 250 -12.52 -4.60 -9.01
CA LEU A 250 -13.27 -4.82 -7.77
C LEU A 250 -12.48 -4.40 -6.51
N ALA A 251 -11.18 -4.65 -6.48
CA ALA A 251 -10.32 -4.24 -5.37
C ALA A 251 -9.98 -2.74 -5.43
N LEU A 252 -9.76 -2.18 -6.62
CA LEU A 252 -9.39 -0.78 -6.76
C LEU A 252 -10.62 0.14 -6.67
N TRP A 253 -11.76 -0.18 -7.29
CA TRP A 253 -12.94 0.69 -7.22
C TRP A 253 -13.59 0.70 -5.82
N GLY A 254 -13.77 -0.47 -5.19
CA GLY A 254 -14.38 -0.56 -3.86
C GLY A 254 -13.52 0.00 -2.74
N TRP A 255 -12.19 -0.14 -2.84
CA TRP A 255 -11.25 0.37 -1.84
C TRP A 255 -10.89 1.84 -2.09
N ILE A 256 -10.66 2.30 -3.33
CA ILE A 256 -10.39 3.72 -3.62
C ILE A 256 -11.62 4.58 -3.32
N GLN A 257 -12.83 4.18 -3.72
CA GLN A 257 -14.03 4.95 -3.38
C GLN A 257 -14.14 5.09 -1.86
N ASN A 258 -14.05 4.00 -1.11
CA ASN A 258 -14.22 4.06 0.35
C ASN A 258 -13.07 4.78 1.07
N LYS A 259 -11.79 4.52 0.74
CA LYS A 259 -10.65 5.18 1.40
C LYS A 259 -10.46 6.61 0.95
N LEU A 260 -10.61 6.93 -0.34
CA LEU A 260 -10.49 8.31 -0.83
C LEU A 260 -11.68 9.15 -0.35
N LEU A 261 -12.93 8.65 -0.38
CA LEU A 261 -14.06 9.36 0.22
C LEU A 261 -13.92 9.47 1.74
N LEU A 262 -13.50 8.42 2.46
CA LEU A 262 -13.27 8.52 3.91
C LEU A 262 -12.14 9.47 4.23
N GLN A 263 -11.06 9.50 3.46
CA GLN A 263 -9.93 10.41 3.70
C GLN A 263 -10.26 11.85 3.30
N ILE A 264 -10.95 12.08 2.17
CA ILE A 264 -11.47 13.40 1.79
C ILE A 264 -12.50 13.87 2.83
N LYS A 265 -13.38 12.99 3.31
CA LYS A 265 -14.39 13.32 4.33
C LYS A 265 -13.77 13.54 5.70
N MET A 266 -12.76 12.76 6.10
CA MET A 266 -11.97 12.95 7.32
C MET A 266 -11.14 14.23 7.26
N ASN A 267 -10.46 14.49 6.13
CA ASN A 267 -9.69 15.70 5.94
C ASN A 267 -10.61 16.94 5.86
N MET A 268 -11.79 16.85 5.24
CA MET A 268 -12.78 17.92 5.22
C MET A 268 -13.46 18.11 6.58
N LEU A 269 -13.70 17.05 7.35
CA LEU A 269 -14.22 17.15 8.71
C LEU A 269 -13.15 17.71 9.66
N GLU A 270 -11.87 17.32 9.50
CA GLU A 270 -10.73 17.97 10.17
C GLU A 270 -10.65 19.45 9.78
N ASP A 271 -10.80 19.82 8.50
CA ASP A 271 -10.80 21.21 8.03
C ASP A 271 -12.01 22.02 8.55
N LEU A 272 -13.19 21.41 8.64
CA LEU A 272 -14.39 22.05 9.20
C LEU A 272 -14.29 22.21 10.72
N ASN A 273 -13.66 21.27 11.42
CA ASN A 273 -13.42 21.35 12.87
C ASN A 273 -12.23 22.29 13.20
N CYS A 274 -11.30 22.49 12.26
CA CYS A 274 -10.19 23.45 12.35
C CYS A 274 -10.51 24.85 11.80
N ARG A 275 -11.62 25.04 11.06
CA ARG A 275 -12.09 26.35 10.57
C ARG A 275 -12.42 27.34 11.68
N GLY A 276 -12.49 26.91 12.93
CA GLY A 276 -12.56 27.80 14.08
C GLY A 276 -11.23 28.45 14.47
N ARG A 277 -10.05 28.04 13.96
CA ARG A 277 -8.79 28.48 14.60
C ARG A 277 -7.48 28.57 13.83
N LYS A 278 -7.38 28.37 12.51
CA LYS A 278 -6.20 28.80 11.70
C LYS A 278 -6.39 28.44 10.22
N GLN A 279 -6.79 29.42 9.41
CA GLN A 279 -6.95 29.27 7.96
C GLN A 279 -5.68 29.67 7.17
N LYS A 280 -4.55 29.98 7.84
CA LYS A 280 -3.35 30.54 7.18
C LYS A 280 -2.15 29.60 7.01
N THR A 281 -2.26 28.31 7.36
CA THR A 281 -1.13 27.35 7.27
C THR A 281 -1.27 26.30 6.18
N TRP A 282 -2.48 26.11 5.63
CA TRP A 282 -2.78 24.96 4.76
C TRP A 282 -2.27 25.15 3.32
N GLU A 283 -2.25 26.37 2.81
CA GLU A 283 -1.82 26.62 1.42
C GLU A 283 -0.31 26.39 1.20
N MET A 284 0.52 26.47 2.25
CA MET A 284 1.97 26.31 2.10
C MET A 284 2.47 24.86 2.15
N THR A 285 1.76 23.94 2.81
CA THR A 285 2.28 22.57 3.02
C THR A 285 2.00 21.65 1.83
N VAL A 286 0.89 21.88 1.12
CA VAL A 286 0.54 21.09 -0.07
C VAL A 286 1.32 21.57 -1.31
N LEU A 287 1.52 22.88 -1.44
CA LEU A 287 2.30 23.45 -2.55
C LEU A 287 3.81 23.19 -2.43
N ALA A 288 4.37 23.10 -1.21
CA ALA A 288 5.76 22.72 -1.01
C ALA A 288 6.06 21.24 -1.35
N GLN A 289 5.04 20.37 -1.31
CA GLN A 289 5.20 18.92 -1.56
C GLN A 289 5.06 18.52 -3.05
N ILE A 290 4.71 19.47 -3.92
CA ILE A 290 4.51 19.28 -5.37
C ILE A 290 5.69 19.86 -6.19
N ASN A 291 6.68 20.49 -5.56
CA ASN A 291 7.51 21.46 -6.29
C ASN A 291 9.01 21.14 -6.35
N PRO A 292 9.46 20.33 -7.33
CA PRO A 292 10.84 20.36 -7.80
C PRO A 292 11.09 21.46 -8.87
N PHE A 293 10.11 22.31 -9.24
CA PHE A 293 10.17 23.12 -10.47
C PHE A 293 9.91 24.64 -10.36
N LEU A 294 9.73 25.25 -9.18
CA LEU A 294 9.61 26.71 -9.05
C LEU A 294 10.78 27.34 -8.28
N SER A 295 11.25 28.45 -8.84
CA SER A 295 12.45 29.22 -8.49
C SER A 295 12.50 29.74 -7.05
N ASN A 296 13.72 29.79 -6.49
CA ASN A 296 14.14 30.15 -5.11
C ASN A 296 13.74 31.55 -4.59
N ARG A 297 12.83 32.28 -5.23
CA ARG A 297 12.57 33.70 -4.91
C ARG A 297 11.46 33.94 -3.87
N LEU A 298 10.86 32.89 -3.29
CA LEU A 298 9.76 33.02 -2.31
C LEU A 298 10.12 32.60 -0.86
N VAL A 299 11.36 32.21 -0.59
CA VAL A 299 11.77 31.70 0.73
C VAL A 299 12.07 32.81 1.76
N ASN A 300 12.17 34.07 1.34
CA ASN A 300 12.47 35.17 2.25
C ASN A 300 11.29 36.11 2.44
N GLN A 301 10.41 35.81 3.41
CA GLN A 301 9.83 36.87 4.24
C GLN A 301 9.47 36.34 5.64
N LYS A 302 9.98 37.09 6.62
CA LYS A 302 10.09 36.82 8.05
C LYS A 302 8.74 36.78 8.78
N THR A 303 8.77 36.00 9.87
CA THR A 303 8.14 36.19 11.19
C THR A 303 7.45 37.54 11.46
N ASP A 304 6.25 37.50 12.06
CA ASP A 304 5.92 38.29 13.27
C ASP A 304 4.68 37.73 14.00
N CYS A 305 4.77 37.78 15.33
CA CYS A 305 3.85 37.27 16.35
C CYS A 305 2.84 38.36 16.75
N TRP A 306 1.60 37.98 17.09
CA TRP A 306 0.77 38.77 18.02
C TRP A 306 -0.03 37.85 18.95
N THR A 307 0.29 37.95 20.24
CA THR A 307 -0.52 37.52 21.38
C THR A 307 -1.77 38.39 21.50
N VAL A 308 -2.93 37.78 21.77
CA VAL A 308 -4.10 38.50 22.28
C VAL A 308 -4.50 37.90 23.63
N ASN A 309 -4.49 38.78 24.62
CA ASN A 309 -4.83 38.59 26.02
C ASN A 309 -6.33 38.27 26.18
N LEU A 310 -6.67 37.34 27.07
CA LEU A 310 -8.04 37.15 27.53
C LEU A 310 -8.31 38.13 28.68
N ASN A 311 -9.22 39.08 28.46
CA ASN A 311 -10.06 39.70 29.49
C ASN A 311 -11.22 40.41 28.79
N GLY A 312 -12.45 40.12 29.23
CA GLY A 312 -13.70 40.66 28.73
C GLY A 312 -14.83 39.65 28.86
#